data_AF-A0A5Q4EA52-F1
#
_entry.id   AF-A0A5Q4EA52-F1
#
_cell.length_a   1.000
_cell.length_b   1.000
_cell.length_c   1.000
_cell.angle_alpha   90.00
_cell.angle_beta   90.00
_cell.angle_gamma   90.00
#
_symmetry.space_group_name_H-M   'P 1'
#
loop_
_entity.id
_entity.type
_entity.pdbx_description
1 polymer ?
#
loop_
_entity_poly.entity_id
_entity_poly.type
_entity_poly.pdbx_seq_one_letter_code
_entity_poly.pdbx_strand_id
1 'polypeptide(L)'
;MTQLFPETSTETSQRASTVDSSTDKSTDKSISAPGAKGTAAEAQSFSPFVARHLGPAAADTAAMLAALGYASLDDLISATVPTSIRLKQPLNLPEGLDEAAAIAQLKALASQNQVWRSYLGLGYANTITPPVIQRNVLENPGWYTQYTPYQPEISQGRLEALLN
;
A
#
# COMPACT_ATOMS: atom_id res chain seq x y z
N MET A 1 -28.65 39.15 22.85
CA MET A 1 -28.03 40.46 23.14
C MET A 1 -26.76 40.53 22.30
N THR A 2 -26.92 40.89 21.02
CA THR A 2 -26.53 42.20 20.45
C THR A 2 -25.03 42.17 20.08
N GLN A 3 -24.62 41.77 18.86
CA GLN A 3 -24.76 42.39 17.52
C GLN A 3 -23.50 43.21 17.12
N LEU A 4 -23.24 43.23 15.79
CA LEU A 4 -22.54 44.26 14.97
C LEU A 4 -21.01 44.13 14.82
N PHE A 5 -20.35 44.13 13.65
CA PHE A 5 -20.59 44.66 12.27
C PHE A 5 -19.40 44.17 11.35
N PRO A 6 -19.28 44.50 10.04
CA PRO A 6 -20.20 44.37 8.88
C PRO A 6 -19.54 43.72 7.63
N GLU A 7 -20.37 43.41 6.62
CA GLU A 7 -19.95 43.26 5.21
C GLU A 7 -19.78 44.63 4.52
N THR A 8 -18.88 44.72 3.54
CA THR A 8 -18.98 45.68 2.43
C THR A 8 -18.68 45.01 1.10
N SER A 9 -19.73 44.88 0.29
CA SER A 9 -19.65 44.65 -1.15
C SER A 9 -19.50 45.99 -1.88
N THR A 10 -18.69 46.05 -2.93
CA THR A 10 -18.88 47.01 -4.03
C THR A 10 -18.31 46.43 -5.32
N GLU A 11 -19.17 46.43 -6.34
CA GLU A 11 -19.01 45.86 -7.67
C GLU A 11 -18.12 46.70 -8.62
N THR A 12 -17.82 46.08 -9.77
CA THR A 12 -17.69 46.67 -11.12
C THR A 12 -16.28 46.93 -11.65
N SER A 13 -15.82 46.06 -12.56
CA SER A 13 -15.55 46.45 -13.96
C SER A 13 -15.26 45.22 -14.83
N GLN A 14 -16.17 44.93 -15.77
CA GLN A 14 -15.99 44.00 -16.88
C GLN A 14 -15.68 44.76 -18.18
N ARG A 15 -14.79 44.21 -19.02
CA ARG A 15 -14.78 44.28 -20.50
C ARG A 15 -14.19 42.95 -20.97
N ALA A 16 -14.96 41.98 -21.46
CA ALA A 16 -15.64 41.86 -22.76
C ALA A 16 -14.68 41.62 -23.95
N SER A 17 -14.67 40.37 -24.46
CA SER A 17 -14.54 40.06 -25.89
C SER A 17 -15.26 38.73 -26.22
N THR A 18 -16.22 38.88 -27.11
CA THR A 18 -17.22 37.99 -27.71
C THR A 18 -16.64 36.86 -28.58
N VAL A 19 -17.45 35.81 -28.83
CA VAL A 19 -17.74 35.03 -30.09
C VAL A 19 -18.14 33.60 -29.66
N ASP A 20 -19.41 33.22 -29.52
CA ASP A 20 -20.51 32.96 -30.49
C ASP A 20 -20.54 31.53 -31.13
N SER A 21 -21.77 30.98 -31.10
CA SER A 21 -22.46 30.01 -31.95
C SER A 21 -21.98 28.56 -32.20
N SER A 22 -22.65 27.63 -31.49
CA SER A 22 -23.57 26.57 -31.97
C SER A 22 -23.28 25.70 -33.24
N THR A 23 -23.54 24.40 -33.04
CA THR A 23 -24.16 23.38 -33.96
C THR A 23 -23.21 22.37 -34.63
N ASP A 24 -23.31 21.08 -34.27
CA ASP A 24 -23.77 20.02 -35.20
C ASP A 24 -24.17 18.72 -34.47
N LYS A 25 -25.08 17.97 -35.09
CA LYS A 25 -25.84 16.81 -34.61
C LYS A 25 -25.54 15.60 -35.52
N SER A 26 -25.75 14.37 -35.01
CA SER A 26 -25.84 13.10 -35.77
C SER A 26 -24.48 12.41 -36.02
N THR A 27 -24.27 11.08 -36.01
CA THR A 27 -25.14 9.90 -36.09
C THR A 27 -24.31 8.63 -35.77
N ASP A 28 -24.95 7.66 -35.11
CA ASP A 28 -24.90 6.19 -35.33
C ASP A 28 -23.55 5.43 -35.44
N LYS A 29 -23.29 4.51 -34.48
CA LYS A 29 -23.36 3.06 -34.75
C LYS A 29 -23.23 2.20 -33.49
N SER A 30 -24.28 1.43 -33.24
CA SER A 30 -24.27 0.21 -32.44
C SER A 30 -23.44 -0.88 -33.13
N ILE A 31 -22.49 -1.50 -32.41
CA ILE A 31 -22.05 -2.87 -32.70
C ILE A 31 -21.89 -3.61 -31.37
N SER A 32 -22.79 -4.58 -31.18
CA SER A 32 -22.77 -5.57 -30.12
C SER A 32 -21.66 -6.61 -30.37
N ALA A 33 -21.13 -7.19 -29.28
CA ALA A 33 -20.12 -8.24 -29.26
C ALA A 33 -20.53 -9.50 -30.06
N PRO A 34 -19.59 -10.41 -30.39
CA PRO A 34 -19.45 -11.57 -29.49
C PRO A 34 -18.05 -12.24 -29.44
N GLY A 35 -17.73 -12.84 -28.28
CA GLY A 35 -17.32 -14.25 -28.21
C GLY A 35 -15.86 -14.68 -28.45
N ALA A 36 -15.30 -15.27 -27.38
CA ALA A 36 -14.33 -16.37 -27.34
C ALA A 36 -12.86 -16.12 -27.72
N LYS A 37 -11.97 -16.24 -26.71
CA LYS A 37 -11.13 -17.43 -26.49
C LYS A 37 -10.26 -17.21 -25.24
N GLY A 38 -10.40 -18.08 -24.25
CA GLY A 38 -9.39 -18.22 -23.20
C GLY A 38 -8.15 -18.86 -23.80
N THR A 39 -6.97 -18.28 -23.55
CA THR A 39 -5.67 -18.93 -23.68
C THR A 39 -4.59 -18.05 -23.05
N ALA A 40 -3.72 -18.72 -22.29
CA ALA A 40 -2.51 -18.24 -21.63
C ALA A 40 -2.75 -17.19 -20.53
N ALA A 41 -2.49 -17.60 -19.29
CA ALA A 41 -2.32 -16.71 -18.16
C ALA A 41 -1.44 -15.53 -18.61
N GLU A 42 -2.02 -14.33 -18.67
CA GLU A 42 -1.25 -13.10 -18.76
C GLU A 42 -0.18 -13.18 -17.68
N ALA A 43 1.08 -13.14 -18.10
CA ALA A 43 2.20 -13.07 -17.18
C ALA A 43 2.01 -11.78 -16.38
N GLN A 44 1.40 -11.89 -15.19
CA GLN A 44 1.25 -10.79 -14.26
C GLN A 44 2.67 -10.31 -13.97
N SER A 45 3.04 -9.17 -14.57
CA SER A 45 4.30 -8.51 -14.29
C SER A 45 4.18 -7.90 -12.90
N PHE A 46 4.57 -8.69 -11.90
CA PHE A 46 4.61 -8.22 -10.53
C PHE A 46 5.64 -7.10 -10.37
N SER A 47 5.36 -6.18 -9.46
CA SER A 47 6.34 -5.18 -9.01
C SER A 47 7.66 -5.89 -8.64
N PRO A 48 8.84 -5.29 -8.95
CA PRO A 48 10.14 -5.84 -8.56
C PRO A 48 10.28 -6.15 -7.07
N PHE A 49 9.46 -5.52 -6.21
CA PHE A 49 9.38 -5.82 -4.79
C PHE A 49 9.01 -7.28 -4.52
N VAL A 50 8.10 -7.88 -5.30
CA VAL A 50 7.66 -9.26 -5.11
C VAL A 50 8.83 -10.24 -5.22
N ALA A 51 9.73 -10.01 -6.18
CA ALA A 51 10.93 -10.82 -6.36
C ALA A 51 11.96 -10.65 -5.23
N ARG A 52 11.95 -9.53 -4.50
CA ARG A 52 12.81 -9.32 -3.32
C ARG A 52 12.18 -9.85 -2.03
N HIS A 53 10.86 -9.89 -1.98
CA HIS A 53 10.11 -10.35 -0.82
C HIS A 53 9.96 -11.88 -0.79
N LEU A 54 9.72 -12.51 -1.94
CA LEU A 54 9.63 -13.96 -2.06
C LEU A 54 11.03 -14.56 -2.16
N GLY A 55 11.38 -15.42 -1.22
CA GLY A 55 12.68 -16.10 -1.19
C GLY A 55 12.89 -17.11 -2.32
N PRO A 56 11.95 -18.04 -2.59
CA PRO A 56 12.11 -19.04 -3.64
C PRO A 56 12.06 -18.45 -5.04
N ALA A 57 13.06 -18.78 -5.86
CA ALA A 57 13.03 -18.48 -7.28
C ALA A 57 12.12 -19.47 -8.05
N ALA A 58 11.93 -19.22 -9.35
CA ALA A 58 11.13 -20.10 -10.21
C ALA A 58 11.66 -21.54 -10.24
N ALA A 59 12.99 -21.71 -10.27
CA ALA A 59 13.63 -23.03 -10.25
C ALA A 59 13.42 -23.76 -8.91
N ASP A 60 13.55 -23.05 -7.78
CA ASP A 60 13.30 -23.61 -6.45
C ASP A 60 11.84 -24.03 -6.32
N THR A 61 10.91 -23.19 -6.81
CA THR A 61 9.47 -23.47 -6.80
C THR A 61 9.16 -24.72 -7.61
N ALA A 62 9.75 -24.87 -8.79
CA ALA A 62 9.58 -26.08 -9.62
C ALA A 62 10.14 -27.34 -8.93
N ALA A 63 11.30 -27.23 -8.29
CA ALA A 63 11.91 -28.35 -7.55
C ALA A 63 11.06 -28.77 -6.34
N MET A 64 10.54 -27.80 -5.58
CA MET A 64 9.65 -28.06 -4.44
C MET A 64 8.32 -28.68 -4.89
N LEU A 65 7.72 -28.20 -5.98
CA LEU A 65 6.49 -28.78 -6.54
C LEU A 65 6.70 -30.22 -7.00
N ALA A 66 7.81 -30.51 -7.67
CA ALA A 66 8.18 -31.86 -8.09
C ALA A 66 8.36 -32.80 -6.88
N ALA A 67 9.00 -32.32 -5.81
CA ALA A 67 9.14 -33.10 -4.56
C ALA A 67 7.80 -33.41 -3.88
N LEU A 68 6.82 -32.52 -4.01
CA LEU A 68 5.46 -32.70 -3.49
C LEU A 68 4.52 -33.45 -4.47
N GLY A 69 4.94 -33.69 -5.71
CA GLY A 69 4.15 -34.37 -6.74
C GLY A 69 3.07 -33.50 -7.40
N TYR A 70 3.21 -32.17 -7.38
CA TYR A 70 2.29 -31.24 -8.05
C TYR A 70 2.91 -30.64 -9.32
N ALA A 71 2.09 -30.40 -10.35
CA ALA A 71 2.55 -29.81 -11.60
C ALA A 71 2.59 -28.27 -11.56
N SER A 72 1.81 -27.64 -10.68
CA SER A 72 1.74 -26.18 -10.55
C SER A 72 1.37 -25.73 -9.13
N LEU A 73 1.58 -24.44 -8.84
CA LEU A 73 1.07 -23.81 -7.61
C LEU A 73 -0.47 -23.86 -7.54
N ASP A 74 -1.16 -23.72 -8.67
CA ASP A 74 -2.62 -23.79 -8.73
C ASP A 74 -3.14 -25.17 -8.33
N ASP A 75 -2.43 -26.24 -8.72
CA ASP A 75 -2.78 -27.62 -8.31
C ASP A 75 -2.59 -27.82 -6.81
N LEU A 76 -1.49 -27.31 -6.25
CA LEU A 76 -1.20 -27.38 -4.81
C LEU A 76 -2.24 -26.62 -3.98
N ILE A 77 -2.56 -25.37 -4.37
CA ILE A 77 -3.64 -24.58 -3.75
C ILE A 77 -4.96 -25.33 -3.90
N SER A 78 -5.15 -25.98 -5.05
CA SER A 78 -6.38 -26.70 -5.35
C SER A 78 -6.64 -27.91 -4.45
N ALA A 79 -5.58 -28.62 -4.09
CA ALA A 79 -5.63 -29.73 -3.14
C ALA A 79 -5.71 -29.27 -1.66
N THR A 80 -5.26 -28.06 -1.33
CA THR A 80 -5.09 -27.62 0.07
C THR A 80 -6.29 -26.82 0.60
N VAL A 81 -6.81 -25.87 -0.17
CA VAL A 81 -7.83 -24.93 0.32
C VAL A 81 -9.21 -25.33 -0.22
N PRO A 82 -10.23 -25.62 0.60
CA PRO A 82 -11.56 -25.99 0.09
C PRO A 82 -12.15 -24.92 -0.84
N THR A 83 -12.68 -25.33 -1.99
CA THR A 83 -13.25 -24.41 -3.00
C THR A 83 -14.41 -23.58 -2.48
N SER A 84 -15.15 -24.09 -1.49
CA SER A 84 -16.29 -23.41 -0.87
C SER A 84 -15.92 -22.09 -0.16
N ILE A 85 -14.67 -21.93 0.26
CA ILE A 85 -14.19 -20.74 0.97
C ILE A 85 -13.20 -19.91 0.16
N ARG A 86 -12.90 -20.29 -1.09
CA ARG A 86 -12.00 -19.51 -1.95
C ARG A 86 -12.68 -18.24 -2.44
N LEU A 87 -11.87 -17.21 -2.63
CA LEU A 87 -12.31 -16.00 -3.31
C LEU A 87 -12.76 -16.33 -4.73
N LYS A 88 -13.95 -15.87 -5.10
CA LYS A 88 -14.54 -16.07 -6.43
C LYS A 88 -14.00 -15.10 -7.49
N GLN A 89 -13.37 -14.02 -7.03
CA GLN A 89 -12.79 -12.98 -7.86
C GLN A 89 -11.45 -12.56 -7.24
N PRO A 90 -10.50 -12.07 -8.06
CA PRO A 90 -9.27 -11.48 -7.54
C PRO A 90 -9.54 -10.32 -6.57
N LEU A 91 -8.55 -10.00 -5.73
CA LEU A 91 -8.63 -8.83 -4.86
C LEU A 91 -8.73 -7.56 -5.71
N ASN A 92 -9.70 -6.70 -5.40
CA ASN A 92 -9.85 -5.39 -6.03
C ASN A 92 -8.89 -4.39 -5.37
N LEU A 93 -7.61 -4.45 -5.75
CA LEU A 93 -6.55 -3.58 -5.27
C LEU A 93 -5.93 -2.79 -6.43
N PRO A 94 -5.37 -1.60 -6.17
CA PRO A 94 -4.54 -0.90 -7.15
C PRO A 94 -3.37 -1.77 -7.60
N GLU A 95 -2.82 -1.46 -8.77
CA GLU A 95 -1.60 -2.10 -9.25
C GLU A 95 -0.45 -1.93 -8.25
N GLY A 96 0.36 -2.97 -8.09
CA GLY A 96 1.49 -2.96 -7.18
C GLY A 96 2.55 -1.95 -7.62
N LEU A 97 2.88 -1.01 -6.74
CA LEU A 97 3.96 -0.05 -6.96
C LEU A 97 5.33 -0.70 -6.77
N ASP A 98 6.36 -0.15 -7.41
CA ASP A 98 7.75 -0.40 -7.01
C ASP A 98 8.08 0.26 -5.66
N GLU A 99 9.20 -0.12 -5.05
CA GLU A 99 9.61 0.36 -3.73
C GLU A 99 9.76 1.89 -3.68
N ALA A 100 10.33 2.50 -4.72
CA ALA A 100 10.62 3.93 -4.74
C ALA A 100 9.33 4.74 -4.89
N ALA A 101 8.43 4.30 -5.77
CA ALA A 101 7.11 4.88 -5.99
C ALA A 101 6.24 4.77 -4.72
N ALA A 102 6.25 3.62 -4.04
CA ALA A 102 5.53 3.43 -2.79
C ALA A 102 5.99 4.42 -1.70
N ILE A 103 7.32 4.58 -1.53
CA ILE A 103 7.88 5.56 -0.58
C ILE A 103 7.50 6.99 -0.98
N ALA A 104 7.57 7.35 -2.26
CA ALA A 104 7.23 8.68 -2.74
C ALA A 104 5.75 9.02 -2.48
N GLN A 105 4.86 8.07 -2.78
CA GLN A 105 3.43 8.22 -2.53
C GLN A 105 3.15 8.37 -1.03
N LEU A 106 3.77 7.53 -0.18
CA LEU A 106 3.59 7.61 1.26
C LEU A 106 4.10 8.94 1.83
N LYS A 107 5.22 9.47 1.31
CA LYS A 107 5.73 10.80 1.69
C LYS A 107 4.75 11.92 1.32
N ALA A 108 4.11 11.85 0.15
CA ALA A 108 3.12 12.83 -0.28
C ALA A 108 1.84 12.80 0.58
N LEU A 109 1.45 11.63 1.07
CA LEU A 109 0.37 11.51 2.05
C LEU A 109 0.80 12.06 3.41
N ALA A 110 1.97 11.67 3.90
CA ALA A 110 2.49 12.10 5.19
C ALA A 110 2.69 13.63 5.27
N SER A 111 3.00 14.31 4.16
CA SER A 111 3.15 15.77 4.12
C SER A 111 1.86 16.55 4.36
N GLN A 112 0.70 15.90 4.31
CA GLN A 112 -0.58 16.53 4.64
C GLN A 112 -0.80 16.64 6.16
N ASN A 113 -0.03 15.90 6.97
CA ASN A 113 -0.09 15.98 8.42
C ASN A 113 0.51 17.30 8.92
N GLN A 114 -0.15 17.91 9.91
CA GLN A 114 0.37 19.09 10.59
C GLN A 114 1.03 18.69 11.91
N VAL A 115 2.32 18.98 12.06
CA VAL A 115 3.07 18.68 13.28
C VAL A 115 3.04 19.90 14.20
N TRP A 116 2.16 19.86 15.20
CA TRP A 116 2.00 20.91 16.20
C TRP A 116 2.79 20.62 17.48
N ARG A 117 3.05 21.66 18.27
CA ARG A 117 3.46 21.50 19.67
C ARG A 117 2.23 21.18 20.51
N SER A 118 1.98 19.90 20.72
CA SER A 118 0.80 19.41 21.45
C SER A 118 1.08 19.33 22.96
N TYR A 119 0.26 20.02 23.75
CA TYR A 119 0.29 20.00 25.22
C TYR A 119 -1.02 19.48 25.82
N LEU A 120 -1.72 18.61 25.09
CA LEU A 120 -3.03 18.08 25.50
C LEU A 120 -2.95 17.23 26.77
N GLY A 121 -1.79 16.63 27.07
CA GLY A 121 -1.65 15.66 28.15
C GLY A 121 -2.39 14.36 27.79
N LEU A 122 -3.18 13.79 28.68
CA LEU A 122 -3.97 12.56 28.42
C LEU A 122 -3.14 11.30 28.13
N GLY A 123 -1.97 11.17 28.74
CA GLY A 123 -1.15 9.95 28.67
C GLY A 123 -0.11 9.93 27.53
N TYR A 124 -0.08 10.97 26.69
CA TYR A 124 0.98 11.17 25.70
C TYR A 124 1.67 12.51 25.92
N ALA A 125 3.00 12.47 26.01
CA ALA A 125 3.84 13.65 26.10
C ALA A 125 4.97 13.54 25.08
N ASN A 126 5.29 14.65 24.43
CA ASN A 126 6.41 14.67 23.48
C ASN A 126 7.73 14.41 24.23
N THR A 127 8.68 13.74 23.56
CA THR A 127 9.99 13.43 24.11
C THR A 127 11.06 13.53 23.02
N ILE A 128 12.31 13.75 23.45
CA ILE A 128 13.46 13.68 22.56
C ILE A 128 13.95 12.23 22.59
N THR A 129 13.68 11.47 21.53
CA THR A 129 14.29 10.15 21.35
C THR A 129 15.78 10.33 21.07
N PRO A 130 16.70 9.83 21.92
CA PRO A 130 18.12 9.99 21.69
C PRO A 130 18.52 9.40 20.32
N PRO A 131 19.23 10.13 19.45
CA PRO A 131 19.55 9.68 18.10
C PRO A 131 20.29 8.33 18.06
N VAL A 132 21.12 8.05 19.08
CA VAL A 132 21.82 6.78 19.23
C VAL A 132 20.87 5.59 19.41
N ILE A 133 19.75 5.78 20.12
CA ILE A 133 18.73 4.72 20.31
C ILE A 133 17.92 4.55 19.03
N GLN A 134 17.49 5.66 18.42
CA GLN A 134 16.75 5.61 17.15
C GLN A 134 17.54 4.83 16.08
N ARG A 135 18.80 5.19 15.84
CA ARG A 135 19.63 4.62 14.78
C ARG A 135 20.01 3.15 15.04
N ASN A 136 20.40 2.82 16.27
CA ASN A 136 21.02 1.53 16.57
C ASN A 136 20.07 0.47 17.12
N VAL A 137 18.87 0.88 17.57
CA VAL A 137 17.84 -0.02 18.10
C VAL A 137 16.61 0.00 17.21
N LEU A 138 15.93 1.15 17.08
CA LEU A 138 14.64 1.23 16.37
C LEU A 138 14.77 0.97 14.86
N GLU A 139 15.80 1.51 14.22
CA GLU A 139 16.06 1.36 12.78
C GLU A 139 16.95 0.15 12.44
N ASN A 140 17.29 -0.68 13.44
CA ASN A 140 18.20 -1.81 13.26
C ASN A 140 17.42 -3.15 13.18
N PRO A 141 17.43 -3.86 12.05
CA PRO A 141 16.71 -5.13 11.92
C PRO A 141 17.19 -6.19 12.92
N GLY A 142 18.43 -6.10 13.39
CA GLY A 142 18.97 -6.96 14.45
C GLY A 142 18.34 -6.73 15.83
N TRP A 143 17.39 -5.80 15.99
CA TRP A 143 16.61 -5.59 17.22
C TRP A 143 15.11 -5.84 17.05
N TYR A 144 14.54 -5.57 15.87
CA TYR A 144 13.08 -5.63 15.65
C TYR A 144 12.59 -6.83 14.83
N THR A 145 13.47 -7.65 14.24
CA THR A 145 13.03 -8.81 13.42
C THR A 145 12.83 -10.08 14.24
N GLN A 146 13.51 -10.19 15.38
CA GLN A 146 13.37 -11.28 16.34
C GLN A 146 12.02 -11.22 17.07
N TYR A 147 11.54 -12.41 17.45
CA TYR A 147 10.29 -12.57 18.19
C TYR A 147 10.54 -12.83 19.68
N THR A 148 9.47 -13.23 20.39
CA THR A 148 9.48 -13.60 21.81
C THR A 148 10.67 -14.50 22.15
N PRO A 149 11.41 -14.21 23.25
CA PRO A 149 12.62 -14.94 23.64
C PRO A 149 12.34 -16.32 24.23
N TYR A 150 11.75 -17.23 23.43
CA TYR A 150 11.52 -18.62 23.83
C TYR A 150 12.81 -19.43 23.99
N GLN A 151 13.89 -19.04 23.28
CA GLN A 151 15.22 -19.66 23.36
C GLN A 151 16.18 -18.71 24.09
N PRO A 152 16.30 -18.81 25.43
CA PRO A 152 16.99 -17.81 26.24
C PRO A 152 18.49 -17.70 25.93
N GLU A 153 19.17 -18.80 25.59
CA GLU A 153 20.62 -18.86 25.35
C GLU A 153 21.05 -17.94 24.19
N ILE A 154 20.21 -17.82 23.17
CA ILE A 154 20.44 -16.95 21.99
C ILE A 154 19.66 -15.64 22.07
N SER A 155 19.11 -15.30 23.25
CA SER A 155 18.22 -14.16 23.44
C SER A 155 18.61 -13.25 24.61
N GLN A 156 19.77 -13.49 25.23
CA GLN A 156 20.21 -12.78 26.44
C GLN A 156 20.17 -11.26 26.31
N GLY A 157 20.65 -10.69 25.19
CA GLY A 157 20.72 -9.23 25.03
C GLY A 157 19.37 -8.51 25.15
N ARG A 158 18.28 -9.07 24.59
CA ARG A 158 16.94 -8.46 24.71
C ARG A 158 16.26 -8.80 26.04
N LEU A 159 16.57 -9.95 26.63
CA LEU A 159 16.10 -10.32 27.97
C LEU A 159 16.67 -9.36 29.01
N GLU A 160 17.97 -9.06 28.92
CA GLU A 160 18.64 -8.07 29.76
C GLU A 160 18.02 -6.68 29.56
N ALA A 161 17.80 -6.25 28.31
CA ALA A 161 17.16 -4.97 28.01
C ALA A 161 15.72 -4.85 28.56
N LEU A 162 14.98 -5.95 28.70
CA LEU A 162 13.64 -5.97 29.31
C LEU A 162 13.66 -5.99 30.84
N LEU A 163 14.77 -6.44 31.44
CA LEU A 163 14.95 -6.48 32.89
C LEU A 163 15.35 -5.12 33.46
N ASN A 164 16.11 -4.34 32.68
CA ASN A 164 16.59 -3.00 33.02
C ASN A 164 15.47 -1.97 33.12
#